data_AF-A0A2V8PKP1-F1
#
_entry.id   AF-A0A2V8PKP1-F1
#
_cell.length_a   1.000
_cell.length_b   1.000
_cell.length_c   1.000
_cell.angle_alpha   90.00
_cell.angle_beta   90.00
_cell.angle_gamma   90.00
#
_symmetry.space_group_name_H-M   'P 1'
#
loop_
_entity.id
_entity.type
_entity.pdbx_description
1 polymer ?
#
loop_
_entity_poly.entity_id
_entity_poly.type
_entity_poly.pdbx_seq_one_letter_code
_entity_poly.pdbx_strand_id
1 'polypeptide(L)'
;MKSTQFDRRNFLSLAGKSLGLAALSSSTIASLLKEIHAATKTIAHLTPEQAAMDEDYWSTIQNAFTVTRGIINLNNGGVSPSPRIVTEALVRYIWQQEDATAYTMWQILEPQSETIRTGLAELFGCDREEIAITRNASESLETLLLGLDLKSGDEVLTTTQDYGRMLTTIRQREQRGVRTRHHAAHASDSDCAPN
;
A
#
# COMPACT_ATOMS: atom_id res chain seq x y z
N MET A 1 -5.88 -8.67 -51.92
CA MET A 1 -4.91 -8.30 -50.86
C MET A 1 -5.31 -6.93 -50.30
N LYS A 2 -5.92 -6.88 -49.11
CA LYS A 2 -6.18 -5.62 -48.40
C LYS A 2 -5.05 -5.42 -47.38
N SER A 3 -4.35 -4.32 -47.50
CA SER A 3 -3.28 -3.87 -46.60
C SER A 3 -3.86 -3.59 -45.21
N THR A 4 -3.33 -4.27 -44.18
CA THR A 4 -3.64 -4.00 -42.78
C THR A 4 -2.83 -2.78 -42.34
N GLN A 5 -3.48 -1.61 -42.34
CA GLN A 5 -2.86 -0.37 -41.89
C GLN A 5 -2.77 -0.37 -40.36
N PHE A 6 -1.57 -0.50 -39.81
CA PHE A 6 -1.35 -0.34 -38.37
C PHE A 6 -1.63 1.12 -37.98
N ASP A 7 -2.68 1.32 -37.17
CA ASP A 7 -3.06 2.61 -36.62
C ASP A 7 -2.05 3.04 -35.54
N ARG A 8 -1.49 4.24 -35.69
CA ARG A 8 -0.53 4.85 -34.75
C ARG A 8 -1.11 4.97 -33.33
N ARG A 9 -2.43 5.12 -33.21
CA ARG A 9 -3.12 5.16 -31.90
C ARG A 9 -3.13 3.80 -31.21
N ASN A 10 -3.28 2.71 -31.97
CA ASN A 10 -3.17 1.35 -31.44
C ASN A 10 -1.73 1.01 -31.07
N PHE A 11 -0.74 1.50 -31.82
CA PHE A 11 0.68 1.30 -31.47
C PHE A 11 1.06 2.00 -30.16
N LEU A 12 0.65 3.27 -29.96
CA LEU A 12 0.94 4.01 -28.73
C LEU A 12 0.15 3.45 -27.52
N SER A 13 -1.08 2.97 -27.74
CA SER A 13 -1.85 2.25 -26.70
C SER A 13 -1.19 0.93 -26.29
N LEU A 14 -0.63 0.18 -27.25
CA LEU A 14 0.09 -1.06 -26.98
C LEU A 14 1.44 -0.80 -26.29
N ALA A 15 2.15 0.27 -26.70
CA ALA A 15 3.42 0.68 -26.12
C ALA A 15 3.27 1.12 -24.66
N GLY A 16 2.23 1.91 -24.34
CA GLY A 16 1.91 2.32 -22.97
C GLY A 16 1.60 1.14 -22.05
N LYS A 17 0.87 0.13 -22.55
CA LYS A 17 0.61 -1.12 -21.80
C LYS A 17 1.87 -1.98 -21.64
N SER A 18 2.77 -2.00 -22.62
CA SER A 18 4.02 -2.78 -22.56
C SER A 18 5.11 -2.17 -21.67
N LEU A 19 5.14 -0.85 -21.48
CA LEU A 19 6.10 -0.18 -20.59
C LEU A 19 5.79 -0.45 -19.11
N GLY A 20 4.52 -0.63 -18.74
CA GLY A 20 4.14 -1.14 -17.41
C GLY A 20 4.60 -2.58 -17.17
N LEU A 21 4.70 -3.40 -18.22
CA LEU A 21 5.27 -4.76 -18.16
C LEU A 21 6.82 -4.78 -18.19
N ALA A 22 7.48 -3.76 -18.72
CA ALA A 22 8.94 -3.66 -18.68
C ALA A 22 9.49 -3.44 -17.25
N ALA A 23 8.67 -2.92 -16.33
CA ALA A 23 8.97 -2.89 -14.89
C ALA A 23 9.06 -4.30 -14.26
N LEU A 24 8.50 -5.32 -14.92
CA LEU A 24 8.59 -6.74 -14.53
C LEU A 24 9.70 -7.52 -15.27
N SER A 25 10.62 -6.83 -15.96
CA SER A 25 11.63 -7.45 -16.85
C SER A 25 12.71 -8.30 -16.16
N SER A 26 12.69 -8.45 -14.84
CA SER A 26 13.46 -9.50 -14.18
C SER A 26 12.71 -10.82 -14.30
N SER A 27 13.25 -11.78 -15.06
CA SER A 27 12.70 -13.14 -15.19
C SER A 27 12.41 -13.79 -13.82
N THR A 28 13.18 -13.45 -12.79
CA THR A 28 13.01 -13.89 -11.39
C THR A 28 11.74 -13.35 -10.74
N ILE A 29 11.43 -12.08 -10.98
CA ILE A 29 10.23 -11.39 -10.49
C ILE A 29 8.97 -11.92 -11.17
N ALA A 30 9.04 -12.04 -12.49
CA ALA A 30 7.94 -12.63 -13.25
C ALA A 30 7.68 -14.09 -12.86
N SER A 31 8.71 -14.86 -12.48
CA SER A 31 8.56 -16.24 -11.99
C SER A 31 7.85 -16.28 -10.64
N LEU A 32 8.28 -15.47 -9.67
CA LEU A 32 7.68 -15.49 -8.33
C LEU A 32 6.19 -15.09 -8.35
N LEU A 33 5.82 -14.09 -9.15
CA LEU A 33 4.41 -13.73 -9.30
C LEU A 33 3.59 -14.84 -9.97
N LYS A 34 4.17 -15.55 -10.94
CA LYS A 34 3.50 -16.69 -11.58
C LYS A 34 3.29 -17.83 -10.60
N GLU A 35 4.25 -18.10 -9.74
CA GLU A 35 4.16 -19.14 -8.70
C GLU A 35 3.06 -18.81 -7.69
N ILE A 36 3.04 -17.58 -7.15
CA ILE A 36 1.98 -17.14 -6.23
C ILE A 36 0.61 -17.19 -6.93
N HIS A 37 0.52 -16.68 -8.17
CA HIS A 37 -0.74 -16.68 -8.92
C HIS A 37 -1.24 -18.11 -9.23
N ALA A 38 -0.33 -19.04 -9.53
CA ALA A 38 -0.67 -20.44 -9.72
C ALA A 38 -1.19 -21.07 -8.42
N ALA A 39 -0.53 -20.81 -7.29
CA ALA A 39 -0.98 -21.26 -5.97
C ALA A 39 -2.34 -20.66 -5.58
N THR A 40 -2.61 -19.40 -5.89
CA THR A 40 -3.94 -18.80 -5.66
C THR A 40 -5.03 -19.52 -6.45
N LYS A 41 -4.74 -20.01 -7.66
CA LYS A 41 -5.72 -20.77 -8.46
C LYS A 41 -6.03 -22.14 -7.85
N THR A 42 -5.07 -22.78 -7.19
CA THR A 42 -5.31 -24.11 -6.60
C THR A 42 -6.30 -24.04 -5.45
N ILE A 43 -6.32 -22.94 -4.69
CA ILE A 43 -7.25 -22.75 -3.57
C ILE A 43 -8.56 -22.04 -3.95
N ALA A 44 -8.74 -21.60 -5.21
CA ALA A 44 -9.86 -20.75 -5.61
C ALA A 44 -11.26 -21.37 -5.41
N HIS A 45 -11.32 -22.70 -5.26
CA HIS A 45 -12.55 -23.45 -5.03
C HIS A 45 -12.84 -23.70 -3.54
N LEU A 46 -11.90 -23.35 -2.66
CA LEU A 46 -12.00 -23.56 -1.21
C LEU A 46 -12.73 -22.39 -0.54
N THR A 47 -13.37 -22.68 0.59
CA THR A 47 -13.85 -21.64 1.51
C THR A 47 -12.67 -20.92 2.18
N PRO A 48 -12.85 -19.69 2.72
CA PRO A 48 -11.79 -18.99 3.44
C PRO A 48 -11.19 -19.80 4.59
N GLU A 49 -12.02 -20.54 5.34
CA GLU A 49 -11.59 -21.39 6.45
C GLU A 49 -10.74 -22.57 5.96
N GLN A 50 -11.12 -23.18 4.82
CA GLN A 50 -10.35 -24.27 4.22
C GLN A 50 -9.03 -23.76 3.64
N ALA A 51 -9.04 -22.64 2.93
CA ALA A 51 -7.83 -22.02 2.39
C ALA A 51 -6.86 -21.59 3.50
N ALA A 52 -7.38 -21.12 4.64
CA ALA A 52 -6.57 -20.78 5.81
C ALA A 52 -5.79 -21.99 6.36
N MET A 53 -6.29 -23.21 6.18
CA MET A 53 -5.66 -24.45 6.64
C MET A 53 -4.77 -25.13 5.58
N ASP A 54 -4.65 -24.56 4.38
CA ASP A 54 -3.84 -25.12 3.29
C ASP A 54 -2.35 -24.75 3.45
N GLU A 55 -1.60 -25.64 4.12
CA GLU A 55 -0.19 -25.42 4.42
C GLU A 55 0.71 -25.35 3.16
N ASP A 56 0.36 -26.03 2.07
CA ASP A 56 1.13 -25.98 0.82
C ASP A 56 1.00 -24.60 0.15
N TYR A 57 -0.21 -24.03 0.18
CA TYR A 57 -0.47 -22.66 -0.25
C TYR A 57 0.32 -21.66 0.61
N TRP A 58 0.20 -21.74 1.94
CA TRP A 58 0.89 -20.79 2.83
C TRP A 58 2.42 -20.96 2.83
N SER A 59 2.93 -22.17 2.65
CA SER A 59 4.35 -22.43 2.43
C SER A 59 4.87 -21.71 1.18
N THR A 60 4.11 -21.75 0.08
CA THR A 60 4.44 -20.99 -1.14
C THR A 60 4.53 -19.48 -0.86
N ILE A 61 3.55 -18.92 -0.15
CA ILE A 61 3.56 -17.50 0.22
C ILE A 61 4.73 -17.17 1.16
N GLN A 62 4.99 -17.99 2.16
CA GLN A 62 6.09 -17.80 3.11
C GLN A 62 7.45 -17.78 2.40
N ASN A 63 7.65 -18.64 1.40
CA ASN A 63 8.89 -18.72 0.61
C ASN A 63 9.10 -17.50 -0.31
N ALA A 64 8.10 -16.63 -0.49
CA ALA A 64 8.28 -15.36 -1.17
C ALA A 64 9.07 -14.33 -0.34
N PHE A 65 9.24 -14.54 0.96
CA PHE A 65 9.96 -13.65 1.87
C PHE A 65 11.36 -14.20 2.20
N THR A 66 12.34 -13.31 2.37
CA THR A 66 13.74 -13.67 2.67
C THR A 66 14.08 -13.62 4.16
N VAL A 67 13.08 -13.81 5.04
CA VAL A 67 13.28 -13.72 6.49
C VAL A 67 13.99 -14.95 7.06
N THR A 68 14.79 -14.75 8.11
CA THR A 68 15.41 -15.83 8.86
C THR A 68 14.35 -16.63 9.63
N ARG A 69 14.36 -17.96 9.48
CA ARG A 69 13.41 -18.87 10.17
C ARG A 69 13.79 -19.17 11.64
N GLY A 70 14.75 -18.42 12.19
CA GLY A 70 15.22 -18.57 13.57
C GLY A 70 14.39 -17.79 14.60
N ILE A 71 13.47 -16.93 14.16
CA ILE A 71 12.57 -16.16 15.01
C ILE A 71 11.14 -16.34 14.49
N ILE A 72 10.22 -16.68 15.39
CA ILE A 72 8.79 -16.70 15.08
C ILE A 72 8.26 -15.27 15.26
N ASN A 73 8.12 -14.53 14.16
CA ASN A 73 7.57 -13.18 14.20
C ASN A 73 6.04 -13.21 14.21
N LEU A 74 5.43 -12.93 15.36
CA LEU A 74 3.98 -12.80 15.52
C LEU A 74 3.49 -11.35 15.44
N ASN A 75 4.39 -10.38 15.20
CA ASN A 75 4.04 -8.96 15.12
C ASN A 75 4.41 -8.35 13.75
N ASN A 76 3.83 -8.91 12.69
CA ASN A 76 3.93 -8.32 11.34
C ASN A 76 3.07 -7.03 11.21
N GLY A 77 2.16 -6.77 12.16
CA GLY A 77 1.34 -5.55 12.19
C GLY A 77 2.12 -4.28 12.48
N GLY A 78 3.22 -4.37 13.25
CA GLY A 78 4.10 -3.22 13.51
C GLY A 78 5.03 -2.91 12.33
N VAL A 79 5.77 -3.93 11.87
CA VAL A 79 6.65 -3.86 10.70
C VAL A 79 6.68 -5.24 10.04
N SER A 80 6.54 -5.28 8.73
CA SER A 80 6.60 -6.51 7.93
C SER A 80 7.81 -6.50 6.98
N PRO A 81 8.42 -7.65 6.70
CA PRO A 81 9.37 -7.79 5.62
C PRO A 81 8.68 -7.56 4.27
N SER A 82 9.38 -6.96 3.32
CA SER A 82 8.94 -6.97 1.93
C SER A 82 9.19 -8.36 1.30
N PRO A 83 8.28 -8.87 0.45
CA PRO A 83 8.58 -10.03 -0.39
C PRO A 83 9.85 -9.79 -1.22
N ARG A 84 10.62 -10.84 -1.50
CA ARG A 84 11.91 -10.78 -2.23
C ARG A 84 11.82 -9.93 -3.50
N ILE A 85 10.77 -10.16 -4.28
CA ILE A 85 10.44 -9.45 -5.51
C ILE A 85 10.40 -7.93 -5.35
N VAL A 86 9.81 -7.44 -4.25
CA VAL A 86 9.68 -6.00 -3.98
C VAL A 86 11.05 -5.44 -3.63
N THR A 87 11.81 -6.10 -2.76
CA THR A 87 13.15 -5.69 -2.37
C THR A 87 14.11 -5.66 -3.57
N GLU A 88 14.08 -6.69 -4.41
CA GLU A 88 14.90 -6.75 -5.63
C GLU A 88 14.50 -5.66 -6.63
N ALA A 89 13.21 -5.34 -6.75
CA ALA A 89 12.75 -4.23 -7.59
C ALA A 89 13.28 -2.89 -7.08
N LEU A 90 13.16 -2.64 -5.78
CA LEU A 90 13.70 -1.42 -5.16
C LEU A 90 15.20 -1.26 -5.43
N VAL A 91 16.00 -2.30 -5.21
CA VAL A 91 17.46 -2.27 -5.45
C VAL A 91 17.77 -1.96 -6.91
N ARG A 92 17.06 -2.56 -7.87
CA ARG A 92 17.26 -2.25 -9.29
C ARG A 92 16.93 -0.79 -9.61
N TYR A 93 15.82 -0.26 -9.10
CA TYR A 93 15.44 1.12 -9.34
C TYR A 93 16.42 2.12 -8.73
N ILE A 94 17.03 1.80 -7.59
CA ILE A 94 18.12 2.61 -7.02
C ILE A 94 19.28 2.70 -8.03
N TRP A 95 19.78 1.56 -8.52
CA TRP A 95 20.87 1.58 -9.51
C TRP A 95 20.49 2.24 -10.83
N GLN A 96 19.24 2.10 -11.28
CA GLN A 96 18.76 2.78 -12.48
C GLN A 96 18.71 4.31 -12.31
N GLN A 97 18.36 4.80 -11.12
CA GLN A 97 18.41 6.23 -10.80
C GLN A 97 19.85 6.77 -10.82
N GLU A 98 20.83 5.98 -10.39
CA GLU A 98 22.24 6.41 -10.43
C GLU A 98 22.79 6.49 -11.87
N ASP A 99 22.32 5.64 -12.79
CA ASP A 99 22.78 5.63 -14.18
C ASP A 99 22.34 6.88 -14.97
N ALA A 100 21.10 7.33 -14.76
CA ALA A 100 20.55 8.50 -15.46
C ALA A 100 19.53 9.26 -14.60
N THR A 101 19.99 9.97 -13.58
CA THR A 101 19.15 10.50 -12.49
C THR A 101 17.97 11.36 -12.94
N ALA A 102 18.22 12.49 -13.59
CA ALA A 102 17.15 13.41 -13.99
C ALA A 102 16.20 12.79 -15.02
N TYR A 103 16.74 12.03 -15.98
CA TYR A 103 15.95 11.34 -16.99
C TYR A 103 15.05 10.28 -16.35
N THR A 104 15.61 9.42 -15.51
CA THR A 104 14.87 8.31 -14.90
C THR A 104 13.84 8.83 -13.91
N MET A 105 14.14 9.86 -13.12
CA MET A 105 13.15 10.48 -12.22
C MET A 105 11.96 11.05 -13.02
N TRP A 106 12.21 11.97 -13.94
CA TRP A 106 11.15 12.76 -14.57
C TRP A 106 10.46 12.07 -15.75
N GLN A 107 11.19 11.27 -16.52
CA GLN A 107 10.64 10.65 -17.74
C GLN A 107 10.14 9.22 -17.51
N ILE A 108 10.55 8.57 -16.42
CA ILE A 108 10.21 7.17 -16.15
C ILE A 108 9.42 7.05 -14.85
N LEU A 109 10.00 7.39 -13.70
CA LEU A 109 9.38 7.11 -12.39
C LEU A 109 8.14 7.97 -12.12
N GLU A 110 8.20 9.28 -12.39
CA GLU A 110 7.06 10.18 -12.21
C GLU A 110 5.82 9.72 -13.01
N PRO A 111 5.91 9.45 -14.33
CA PRO A 111 4.78 8.88 -15.08
C PRO A 111 4.31 7.50 -14.58
N GLN A 112 5.24 6.64 -14.14
CA GLN A 112 4.90 5.32 -13.62
C GLN A 112 4.10 5.39 -12.31
N SER A 113 4.27 6.45 -11.51
CA SER A 113 3.48 6.64 -10.29
C SER A 113 1.97 6.70 -10.56
N GLU A 114 1.55 7.23 -11.71
CA GLU A 114 0.14 7.25 -12.12
C GLU A 114 -0.40 5.86 -12.41
N THR A 115 0.43 4.97 -12.97
CA THR A 115 0.05 3.57 -13.19
C THR A 115 -0.17 2.86 -11.85
N ILE A 116 0.68 3.14 -10.87
CA ILE A 116 0.52 2.61 -9.50
C ILE A 116 -0.76 3.17 -8.88
N ARG A 117 -1.02 4.49 -9.03
CA ARG A 117 -2.23 5.13 -8.51
C ARG A 117 -3.50 4.50 -9.09
N THR A 118 -3.55 4.26 -10.39
CA THR A 118 -4.68 3.57 -11.03
C THR A 118 -4.87 2.15 -10.48
N GLY A 119 -3.80 1.36 -10.35
CA GLY A 119 -3.91 0.00 -9.80
C GLY A 119 -4.39 -0.03 -8.34
N LEU A 120 -3.96 0.93 -7.52
CA LEU A 120 -4.47 1.09 -6.15
C LEU A 120 -5.95 1.47 -6.15
N ALA A 121 -6.36 2.41 -7.01
CA ALA A 121 -7.75 2.82 -7.12
C ALA A 121 -8.67 1.65 -7.52
N GLU A 122 -8.24 0.82 -8.47
CA GLU A 122 -8.94 -0.41 -8.85
C GLU A 122 -9.06 -1.39 -7.67
N LEU A 123 -8.00 -1.55 -6.86
CA LEU A 123 -8.01 -2.42 -5.68
C LEU A 123 -8.98 -1.92 -4.59
N PHE A 124 -9.06 -0.61 -4.37
CA PHE A 124 -9.92 0.00 -3.36
C PHE A 124 -11.34 0.32 -3.87
N GLY A 125 -11.58 0.20 -5.17
CA GLY A 125 -12.89 0.48 -5.79
C GLY A 125 -13.27 1.96 -5.81
N CYS A 126 -12.29 2.85 -5.97
CA CYS A 126 -12.49 4.31 -5.99
C CYS A 126 -11.89 4.95 -7.26
N ASP A 127 -12.07 6.26 -7.45
CA ASP A 127 -11.39 6.99 -8.52
C ASP A 127 -9.90 7.18 -8.21
N ARG A 128 -9.05 7.25 -9.24
CA ARG A 128 -7.61 7.49 -9.06
C ARG A 128 -7.32 8.84 -8.42
N GLU A 129 -8.16 9.85 -8.64
CA GLU A 129 -8.03 11.17 -8.03
C GLU A 129 -8.34 11.16 -6.52
N GLU A 130 -8.89 10.06 -5.99
CA GLU A 130 -9.10 9.84 -4.54
C GLU A 130 -7.89 9.17 -3.86
N ILE A 131 -6.85 8.78 -4.61
CA ILE A 131 -5.66 8.11 -4.09
C ILE A 131 -4.47 9.07 -3.98
N ALA A 132 -4.07 9.38 -2.75
CA ALA A 132 -2.80 10.01 -2.45
C ALA A 132 -1.74 8.96 -2.05
N ILE A 133 -0.57 8.99 -2.68
CA ILE A 133 0.57 8.12 -2.35
C ILE A 133 1.54 8.91 -1.47
N THR A 134 1.76 8.44 -0.24
CA THR A 134 2.69 9.02 0.74
C THR A 134 3.73 7.98 1.17
N ARG A 135 4.66 8.35 2.06
CA ARG A 135 5.72 7.43 2.50
C ARG A 135 5.24 6.44 3.57
N ASN A 136 4.24 6.80 4.39
CA ASN A 136 3.71 5.94 5.45
C ASN A 136 2.38 6.45 6.04
N ALA A 137 1.74 5.62 6.86
CA ALA A 137 0.46 5.94 7.51
C ALA A 137 0.52 7.15 8.46
N SER A 138 1.62 7.35 9.19
CA SER A 138 1.74 8.51 10.09
C SER A 138 1.81 9.81 9.30
N GLU A 139 2.60 9.86 8.24
CA GLU A 139 2.65 11.01 7.33
C GLU A 139 1.28 11.29 6.69
N SER A 140 0.58 10.25 6.22
CA SER A 140 -0.76 10.42 5.63
C SER A 140 -1.72 11.09 6.62
N LEU A 141 -1.83 10.54 7.82
CA LEU A 141 -2.78 11.03 8.81
C LEU A 141 -2.35 12.37 9.41
N GLU A 142 -1.05 12.62 9.59
CA GLU A 142 -0.54 13.93 10.02
C GLU A 142 -0.77 15.01 8.96
N THR A 143 -0.58 14.68 7.67
CA THR A 143 -0.93 15.58 6.56
C THR A 143 -2.39 16.00 6.62
N LEU A 144 -3.31 15.07 6.92
CA LEU A 144 -4.73 15.40 7.09
C LEU A 144 -4.98 16.24 8.35
N LEU A 145 -4.56 15.77 9.53
CA LEU A 145 -4.81 16.44 10.80
C LEU A 145 -4.21 17.85 10.87
N LEU A 146 -3.06 18.06 10.24
CA LEU A 146 -2.39 19.36 10.18
C LEU A 146 -2.87 20.21 9.01
N GLY A 147 -3.28 19.59 7.90
CA GLY A 147 -3.77 20.25 6.69
C GLY A 147 -5.23 20.72 6.76
N LEU A 148 -6.04 20.13 7.66
CA LEU A 148 -7.38 20.64 7.94
C LEU A 148 -7.31 22.03 8.56
N ASP A 149 -8.10 22.95 8.01
CA ASP A 149 -8.16 24.36 8.42
C ASP A 149 -9.02 24.57 9.68
N LEU A 150 -8.76 23.78 10.72
CA LEU A 150 -9.46 23.89 12.01
C LEU A 150 -9.12 25.22 12.68
N LYS A 151 -10.15 25.94 13.10
CA LYS A 151 -10.08 27.21 13.82
C LYS A 151 -10.11 26.98 15.33
N SER A 152 -9.75 28.02 16.08
CA SER A 152 -9.92 28.02 17.53
C SER A 152 -11.39 27.79 17.89
N GLY A 153 -11.66 26.85 18.78
CA GLY A 153 -13.01 26.43 19.17
C GLY A 153 -13.53 25.16 18.48
N ASP A 154 -12.99 24.82 17.30
CA ASP A 154 -13.34 23.58 16.58
C ASP A 154 -12.98 22.36 17.43
N GLU A 155 -13.72 21.26 17.25
CA GLU A 155 -13.56 20.06 18.07
C GLU A 155 -13.12 18.86 17.21
N VAL A 156 -12.11 18.14 17.68
CA VAL A 156 -11.71 16.83 17.16
C VAL A 156 -12.21 15.75 18.10
N LEU A 157 -13.05 14.84 17.58
CA LEU A 157 -13.47 13.64 18.27
C LEU A 157 -12.54 12.48 17.91
N THR A 158 -11.98 11.82 18.93
CA THR A 158 -11.02 10.71 18.79
C THR A 158 -11.30 9.67 19.88
N THR A 159 -10.67 8.50 19.81
CA THR A 159 -10.84 7.44 20.80
C THR A 159 -9.60 7.23 21.66
N THR A 160 -9.75 6.51 22.76
CA THR A 160 -8.61 6.05 23.56
C THR A 160 -7.78 4.94 22.90
N GLN A 161 -8.25 4.40 21.77
CA GLN A 161 -7.57 3.35 21.00
C GLN A 161 -6.79 3.91 19.80
N ASP A 162 -6.92 5.21 19.52
CA ASP A 162 -6.19 5.83 18.42
C ASP A 162 -4.67 5.70 18.61
N TYR A 163 -3.97 5.51 17.49
CA TYR A 163 -2.53 5.33 17.49
C TYR A 163 -1.85 6.54 18.18
N GLY A 164 -0.96 6.28 19.14
CA GLY A 164 -0.38 7.33 20.00
C GLY A 164 0.32 8.46 19.23
N ARG A 165 0.75 8.20 17.99
CA ARG A 165 1.25 9.24 17.08
C ARG A 165 0.17 10.26 16.71
N MET A 166 -1.04 9.81 16.40
CA MET A 166 -2.17 10.68 16.08
C MET A 166 -2.62 11.49 17.28
N LEU A 167 -2.65 10.87 18.47
CA LEU A 167 -2.94 11.58 19.72
C LEU A 167 -1.92 12.70 19.98
N THR A 168 -0.64 12.46 19.68
CA THR A 168 0.41 13.49 19.80
C THR A 168 0.17 14.65 18.83
N THR A 169 -0.25 14.37 17.60
CA THR A 169 -0.57 15.39 16.59
C THR A 169 -1.81 16.21 16.98
N ILE A 170 -2.84 15.55 17.52
CA ILE A 170 -4.04 16.23 18.04
C ILE A 170 -3.67 17.16 19.19
N ARG A 171 -2.81 16.74 20.12
CA ARG A 171 -2.29 17.63 21.19
C ARG A 171 -1.58 18.88 20.64
N GLN A 172 -0.91 18.79 19.49
CA GLN A 172 -0.36 20.00 18.85
C GLN A 172 -1.45 20.93 18.30
N ARG A 173 -2.59 20.39 17.84
CA ARG A 173 -3.75 21.19 17.44
C ARG A 173 -4.40 21.87 18.65
N GLU A 174 -4.43 21.21 19.80
CA GLU A 174 -4.96 21.80 21.05
C GLU A 174 -4.22 23.08 21.45
N GLN A 175 -2.89 23.09 21.29
CA GLN A 175 -2.06 24.27 21.54
C GLN A 175 -2.38 25.45 20.61
N ARG A 176 -3.16 25.23 19.54
CA ARG A 176 -3.63 26.24 18.58
C ARG A 176 -5.12 26.57 18.75
N GLY A 177 -5.73 26.14 19.86
CA GLY A 177 -7.11 26.47 20.21
C GLY A 177 -8.16 25.46 19.77
N VAL A 178 -7.77 24.35 19.16
CA VAL A 178 -8.69 23.24 18.85
C VAL A 178 -9.04 22.50 20.16
N ARG A 179 -10.27 22.06 20.31
CA ARG A 179 -10.72 21.23 21.44
C ARG A 179 -10.63 19.76 21.05
N THR A 180 -10.29 18.89 22.00
CA THR A 180 -10.33 17.44 21.78
C THR A 180 -11.33 16.79 22.71
N ARG A 181 -12.06 15.81 22.18
CA ARG A 181 -12.89 14.91 22.98
C ARG A 181 -12.44 13.48 22.72
N HIS A 182 -12.08 12.78 23.81
CA HIS A 182 -11.77 11.35 23.75
C HIS A 182 -13.00 10.53 24.14
N HIS A 183 -13.40 9.59 23.30
CA HIS A 183 -14.42 8.60 23.62
C HIS A 183 -13.75 7.24 23.87
N ALA A 184 -14.11 6.57 24.97
CA ALA A 184 -13.70 5.19 25.16
C ALA A 184 -14.50 4.32 24.17
N ALA A 185 -13.80 3.58 23.30
CA ALA A 185 -14.46 2.73 22.29
C ALA A 185 -15.28 1.58 22.93
N HIS A 186 -15.03 1.30 24.22
CA HIS A 186 -15.91 0.51 25.07
C HIS A 186 -16.14 1.26 26.38
N ALA A 187 -17.38 1.63 26.67
CA ALA A 187 -17.81 1.76 28.06
C ALA A 187 -17.84 0.35 28.63
N SER A 188 -17.11 0.09 29.72
CA SER A 188 -17.45 -1.07 30.51
C SER A 188 -18.84 -0.83 31.12
N ASP A 189 -19.70 -1.85 31.25
CA ASP A 189 -21.00 -1.69 31.92
C ASP A 189 -20.87 -1.13 33.36
N SER A 190 -19.66 -1.17 33.94
CA SER A 190 -19.31 -0.55 35.21
C SER A 190 -19.17 0.98 35.20
N ASP A 191 -19.07 1.63 34.04
CA ASP A 191 -18.95 3.10 33.93
C ASP A 191 -20.31 3.81 33.87
N CYS A 192 -21.42 3.06 33.82
CA CYS A 192 -22.79 3.56 33.77
C CYS A 192 -23.52 3.57 35.12
N ALA A 193 -22.86 3.26 36.24
CA ALA A 193 -23.48 3.37 37.55
C ALA A 193 -23.46 4.84 38.05
N PRO A 194 -24.62 5.48 38.27
CA PRO A 194 -24.65 6.79 38.90
C PRO A 194 -24.26 6.67 40.38
N ASN A 195 -23.31 7.48 40.82
CA ASN A 195 -23.19 7.86 42.23
C ASN A 195 -24.23 8.92 42.58
#